data_AF-A0A8T9FZI8-F1
#
_entry.id   AF-A0A8T9FZI8-F1
#
_cell.length_a   1.000
_cell.length_b   1.000
_cell.length_c   1.000
_cell.angle_alpha   90.00
_cell.angle_beta   90.00
_cell.angle_gamma   90.00
#
_symmetry.space_group_name_H-M   'P 1'
#
loop_
_entity.id
_entity.type
_entity.pdbx_description
1 polymer ?
#
loop_
_entity_poly.entity_id
_entity_poly.type
_entity_poly.pdbx_seq_one_letter_code
_entity_poly.pdbx_strand_id
1 'polypeptide(L)'
;MMQIRMLFTSLALTALCFPTLAFALDKPKGEVILTISAAHLDHPNIDETAQFDLPMLEALTSRTGEMETPWTEGKVKFSGPLLRAVLEAAGAHGTTMKIIALNDYSAEVPVEDAAKLDTIPRNQFTCLRVLPR
;
A
#
# COMPACT_ATOMS: atom_id res chain seq x y z
N MET A 1 47.54 -51.04 -26.34
CA MET A 1 48.18 -50.82 -25.02
C MET A 1 47.52 -49.58 -24.42
N MET A 2 46.36 -49.75 -23.78
CA MET A 2 46.17 -49.81 -22.31
C MET A 2 45.63 -48.45 -21.79
N GLN A 3 44.29 -48.31 -21.70
CA GLN A 3 43.49 -48.12 -20.46
C GLN A 3 43.63 -46.69 -19.86
N ILE A 4 42.59 -45.91 -19.53
CA ILE A 4 41.60 -46.13 -18.48
C ILE A 4 40.50 -45.03 -18.60
N ARG A 5 39.24 -45.42 -18.39
CA ARG A 5 38.08 -44.55 -18.14
C ARG A 5 38.19 -43.98 -16.72
N MET A 6 38.11 -42.66 -16.54
CA MET A 6 37.74 -42.08 -15.24
C MET A 6 36.71 -40.97 -15.45
N LEU A 7 35.48 -41.29 -15.05
CA LEU A 7 34.44 -40.35 -14.64
C LEU A 7 35.00 -39.45 -13.54
N PHE A 8 34.94 -38.14 -13.72
CA PHE A 8 34.78 -37.21 -12.61
C PHE A 8 33.67 -36.23 -12.96
N THR A 9 32.51 -36.51 -12.40
CA THR A 9 31.30 -35.68 -12.42
C THR A 9 31.56 -34.40 -11.62
N SER A 10 31.84 -33.29 -12.30
CA SER A 10 31.87 -31.96 -11.68
C SER A 10 30.46 -31.40 -11.63
N LEU A 11 29.84 -31.53 -10.46
CA LEU A 11 28.58 -30.90 -10.07
C LEU A 11 28.79 -29.37 -9.98
N ALA A 12 28.52 -28.65 -11.07
CA ALA A 12 28.46 -27.20 -11.07
C ALA A 12 27.13 -26.74 -10.45
N LEU A 13 27.13 -26.42 -9.16
CA LEU A 13 26.00 -25.80 -8.47
C LEU A 13 25.95 -24.32 -8.86
N THR A 14 25.33 -24.03 -10.01
CA THR A 14 25.04 -22.67 -10.45
C THR A 14 23.97 -22.08 -9.52
N ALA A 15 24.40 -21.27 -8.56
CA ALA A 15 23.50 -20.45 -7.77
C ALA A 15 22.88 -19.39 -8.70
N LEU A 16 21.65 -19.64 -9.17
CA LEU A 16 20.83 -18.59 -9.79
C LEU A 16 20.49 -17.57 -8.71
N CYS A 17 21.25 -16.47 -8.69
CA CYS A 17 20.88 -15.27 -7.96
C CYS A 17 19.72 -14.62 -8.74
N PHE A 18 18.48 -14.96 -8.40
CA PHE A 18 17.32 -14.24 -8.92
C PHE A 18 17.32 -12.84 -8.30
N PRO A 19 17.42 -11.76 -9.09
CA PRO A 19 17.21 -10.42 -8.56
C PRO A 19 15.75 -10.34 -8.10
N THR A 20 15.53 -10.24 -6.79
CA THR A 20 14.23 -9.89 -6.26
C THR A 20 13.91 -8.47 -6.74
N LEU A 21 12.96 -8.33 -7.66
CA LEU A 21 12.43 -7.00 -8.01
C LEU A 21 11.75 -6.45 -6.75
N ALA A 22 12.46 -5.58 -6.04
CA ALA A 22 11.86 -4.71 -5.05
C ALA A 22 11.01 -3.69 -5.82
N PHE A 23 9.69 -3.90 -5.85
CA PHE A 23 8.74 -2.91 -6.38
C PHE A 23 8.68 -1.74 -5.39
N ALA A 24 9.60 -0.78 -5.51
CA ALA A 24 9.45 0.46 -4.75
C ALA A 24 8.32 1.30 -5.37
N LEU A 25 7.48 1.91 -4.53
CA LEU A 25 6.48 2.86 -4.99
C LEU A 25 7.17 4.08 -5.60
N ASP A 26 6.59 4.66 -6.65
CA ASP A 26 7.11 5.89 -7.25
C ASP A 26 7.13 7.03 -6.23
N LYS A 27 8.08 7.95 -6.38
CA LYS A 27 8.12 9.16 -5.55
C LYS A 27 7.06 10.16 -6.01
N PRO A 28 6.32 10.80 -5.08
CA PRO A 28 5.37 11.85 -5.42
C PRO A 28 6.08 13.00 -6.12
N LYS A 29 5.44 13.53 -7.16
CA LYS A 29 5.92 14.69 -7.94
C LYS A 29 5.24 15.98 -7.49
N GLY A 30 4.07 15.86 -6.87
CA GLY A 30 3.28 16.97 -6.36
C GLY A 30 3.30 17.10 -4.84
N GLU A 31 2.32 17.83 -4.32
CA GLU A 31 2.05 17.93 -2.89
C GLU A 31 1.66 16.56 -2.32
N VAL A 32 2.29 16.19 -1.21
CA VAL A 32 1.99 14.95 -0.49
C VAL A 32 0.70 15.15 0.30
N ILE A 33 -0.33 14.40 -0.09
CA ILE A 33 -1.67 14.51 0.52
C ILE A 33 -1.99 13.33 1.45
N LEU A 34 -1.29 12.20 1.28
CA LEU A 34 -1.44 11.04 2.16
C LEU A 34 -0.07 10.43 2.45
N THR A 35 0.21 10.22 3.74
CA THR A 35 1.40 9.48 4.18
C THR A 35 0.99 8.22 4.92
N ILE A 36 1.61 7.10 4.56
CA ILE A 36 1.43 5.80 5.20
C ILE A 36 2.72 5.42 5.91
N SER A 37 2.59 5.12 7.21
CA SER A 37 3.66 4.60 8.04
C SER A 37 3.25 3.27 8.65
N ALA A 38 4.16 2.30 8.67
CA ALA A 38 3.95 1.01 9.28
C ALA A 38 5.28 0.47 9.81
N ALA A 39 5.23 -0.51 10.72
CA ALA A 39 6.44 -1.22 11.13
C ALA A 39 7.10 -1.99 9.97
N HIS A 40 6.29 -2.39 8.98
CA HIS A 40 6.75 -3.02 7.76
C HIS A 40 5.97 -2.51 6.55
N LEU A 41 6.69 -1.98 5.57
CA LEU A 41 6.21 -1.57 4.25
C LEU A 41 7.00 -2.32 3.19
N ASP A 42 6.31 -2.99 2.26
CA ASP A 42 6.99 -3.62 1.12
C ASP A 42 7.48 -2.59 0.10
N HIS A 43 6.76 -1.45 0.00
CA HIS A 43 6.92 -0.49 -1.09
C HIS A 43 7.09 0.96 -0.57
N PRO A 44 8.04 1.25 0.34
CA PRO A 44 8.31 2.62 0.77
C PRO A 44 8.91 3.46 -0.37
N ASN A 45 8.62 4.75 -0.41
CA ASN A 45 9.19 5.67 -1.41
C ASN A 45 10.02 6.82 -0.82
N ILE A 46 9.73 7.25 0.42
CA ILE A 46 10.44 8.33 1.12
C ILE A 46 10.61 7.95 2.59
N ASP A 47 11.85 7.93 3.09
CA ASP A 47 12.19 7.81 4.52
C ASP A 47 11.38 6.74 5.29
N GLU A 48 11.29 5.54 4.72
CA GLU A 48 10.53 4.40 5.29
C GLU A 48 9.02 4.64 5.41
N THR A 49 8.48 5.56 4.63
CA THR A 49 7.06 5.83 4.48
C THR A 49 6.63 5.66 3.02
N ALA A 50 5.34 5.38 2.81
CA ALA A 50 4.72 5.42 1.50
C ALA A 50 3.88 6.71 1.40
N GLN A 51 4.36 7.65 0.60
CA GLN A 51 3.75 8.96 0.41
C GLN A 51 3.05 9.04 -0.94
N PHE A 52 1.85 9.60 -0.97
CA PHE A 52 1.03 9.70 -2.17
C PHE A 52 0.69 11.16 -2.45
N ASP A 53 0.83 11.55 -3.71
CA ASP A 53 0.25 12.77 -4.26
C ASP A 53 -1.12 12.49 -4.89
N LEU A 54 -1.82 13.54 -5.31
CA LEU A 54 -3.15 13.42 -5.92
C LEU A 54 -3.15 12.52 -7.17
N PRO A 55 -2.24 12.69 -8.16
CA PRO A 55 -2.18 11.80 -9.32
C PRO A 55 -1.96 10.33 -8.95
N MET A 56 -1.11 10.04 -7.96
CA MET A 56 -0.88 8.67 -7.48
C MET A 56 -2.17 8.06 -6.90
N LEU A 57 -2.92 8.82 -6.08
CA LEU A 57 -4.19 8.34 -5.53
C LEU A 57 -5.27 8.15 -6.61
N GLU A 58 -5.32 9.02 -7.61
CA GLU A 58 -6.27 8.92 -8.73
C GLU A 58 -5.96 7.73 -9.66
N ALA A 59 -4.68 7.32 -9.74
CA ALA A 59 -4.26 6.14 -10.50
C ALA A 59 -4.63 4.81 -9.83
N LEU A 60 -4.93 4.81 -8.52
CA LEU A 60 -5.34 3.61 -7.81
C LEU A 60 -6.78 3.21 -8.16
N THR A 61 -7.10 1.94 -7.92
CA THR A 61 -8.47 1.44 -8.07
C THR A 61 -9.42 2.27 -7.22
N SER A 62 -10.25 3.05 -7.90
CA SER A 62 -11.25 3.92 -7.29
C SER A 62 -12.64 3.32 -7.41
N ARG A 63 -13.52 3.74 -6.51
CA ARG A 63 -14.95 3.49 -6.68
C ARG A 63 -15.71 4.79 -6.54
N THR A 64 -16.94 4.76 -7.05
CA THR A 64 -17.89 5.83 -6.83
C THR A 64 -19.11 5.29 -6.10
N GLY A 65 -19.50 5.93 -5.00
CA GLY A 65 -20.71 5.64 -4.24
C GLY A 65 -21.58 6.88 -4.13
N GLU A 66 -22.89 6.69 -4.09
CA GLU A 66 -23.84 7.76 -3.76
C GLU A 66 -24.39 7.50 -2.36
N MET A 67 -24.31 8.48 -1.48
CA MET A 67 -24.94 8.40 -0.16
C MET A 67 -25.64 9.70 0.18
N GLU A 68 -26.73 9.57 0.91
CA GLU A 68 -27.49 10.68 1.46
C GLU A 68 -27.06 10.85 2.91
N THR A 69 -26.61 12.05 3.27
CA THR A 69 -26.23 12.36 4.65
C THR A 69 -27.30 13.27 5.27
N PRO A 70 -27.56 13.19 6.58
CA PRO A 70 -28.55 14.03 7.25
C PRO A 70 -28.27 15.55 7.14
N TRP A 71 -27.07 15.92 6.70
CA TRP A 71 -26.55 17.27 6.66
C TRP A 71 -26.47 17.83 5.22
N THR A 72 -26.84 17.05 4.21
CA THR A 72 -26.79 17.42 2.79
C THR A 72 -28.15 17.21 2.15
N GLU A 73 -28.66 18.20 1.42
CA GLU A 73 -29.87 18.00 0.63
C GLU A 73 -29.56 17.11 -0.60
N GLY A 74 -30.13 15.90 -0.59
CA GLY A 74 -30.04 14.94 -1.69
C GLY A 74 -28.85 13.98 -1.64
N LYS A 75 -28.75 13.13 -2.67
CA LYS A 75 -27.68 12.14 -2.81
C LYS A 75 -26.39 12.82 -3.23
N VAL A 76 -25.35 12.71 -2.40
CA VAL A 76 -24.01 13.19 -2.75
C VAL A 76 -23.22 12.03 -3.34
N LYS A 77 -22.55 12.30 -4.47
CA LYS A 77 -21.66 11.36 -5.14
C LYS A 77 -20.25 11.49 -4.56
N PHE A 78 -19.68 10.36 -4.16
CA PHE A 78 -18.36 10.24 -3.56
C PHE A 78 -17.49 9.37 -4.44
N SER A 79 -16.36 9.90 -4.87
CA SER A 79 -15.37 9.17 -5.64
C SER A 79 -14.02 9.25 -4.94
N GLY A 80 -13.28 8.16 -4.93
CA GLY A 80 -11.95 8.10 -4.34
C GLY A 80 -11.34 6.71 -4.43
N PRO A 81 -10.03 6.58 -4.16
CA PRO A 81 -9.35 5.29 -4.16
C PRO A 81 -9.92 4.40 -3.06
N LEU A 82 -9.92 3.09 -3.28
CA LEU A 82 -10.29 2.16 -2.22
C LEU A 82 -9.19 2.09 -1.17
N LEU A 83 -9.56 2.06 0.11
CA LEU A 83 -8.59 1.97 1.20
C LEU A 83 -7.69 0.72 1.09
N ARG A 84 -8.24 -0.41 0.61
CA ARG A 84 -7.44 -1.60 0.26
C ARG A 84 -6.39 -1.34 -0.81
N ALA A 85 -6.74 -0.63 -1.88
CA ALA A 85 -5.82 -0.37 -2.98
C ALA A 85 -4.65 0.52 -2.53
N VAL A 86 -4.92 1.45 -1.61
CA VAL A 86 -3.92 2.31 -0.99
C VAL A 86 -2.96 1.52 -0.09
N LEU A 87 -3.51 0.60 0.73
CA LEU A 87 -2.70 -0.27 1.59
C LEU A 87 -1.87 -1.29 0.79
N GLU A 88 -2.45 -1.87 -0.27
CA GLU A 88 -1.77 -2.76 -1.21
C GLU A 88 -0.64 -2.03 -1.95
N ALA A 89 -0.88 -0.82 -2.43
CA ALA A 89 0.14 -0.01 -3.11
C ALA A 89 1.33 0.34 -2.19
N ALA A 90 1.07 0.55 -0.90
CA ALA A 90 2.12 0.78 0.09
C ALA A 90 2.77 -0.52 0.61
N GLY A 91 2.14 -1.67 0.40
CA GLY A 91 2.54 -2.94 0.99
C GLY A 91 2.57 -2.87 2.52
N ALA A 92 1.56 -2.24 3.13
CA ALA A 92 1.54 -2.01 4.57
C ALA A 92 0.97 -3.21 5.35
N HIS A 93 1.73 -3.69 6.34
CA HIS A 93 1.34 -4.85 7.15
C HIS A 93 1.05 -4.47 8.60
N GLY A 94 -0.04 -5.03 9.15
CA GLY A 94 -0.40 -4.92 10.55
C GLY A 94 -1.86 -5.28 10.81
N THR A 95 -2.34 -5.05 12.03
CA THR A 95 -3.69 -5.47 12.44
C THR A 95 -4.64 -4.32 12.69
N THR A 96 -4.12 -3.19 13.14
CA THR A 96 -4.90 -1.98 13.41
C THR A 96 -4.32 -0.85 12.59
N MET A 97 -5.17 -0.05 11.96
CA MET A 97 -4.78 1.20 11.32
C MET A 97 -5.37 2.38 12.08
N LYS A 98 -4.54 3.37 12.35
CA LYS A 98 -4.93 4.67 12.87
C LYS A 98 -5.01 5.64 11.71
N ILE A 99 -6.21 6.14 11.42
CA ILE A 99 -6.48 7.14 10.40
C ILE A 99 -6.52 8.50 11.08
N ILE A 100 -5.79 9.49 10.55
CA ILE A 100 -5.75 10.86 11.07
C ILE A 100 -6.24 11.82 9.98
N ALA A 101 -7.23 12.64 10.34
CA ALA A 101 -7.82 13.66 9.49
C ALA A 101 -7.08 15.01 9.58
N LEU A 102 -7.37 15.91 8.62
CA LEU A 102 -6.81 17.26 8.54
C LEU A 102 -7.10 18.12 9.79
N ASN A 103 -8.14 17.78 10.55
CA ASN A 103 -8.51 18.43 11.81
C ASN A 103 -7.95 17.71 13.05
N ASP A 104 -6.91 16.89 12.87
CA ASP A 104 -6.28 16.06 13.90
C ASP A 104 -7.19 15.02 14.55
N TYR A 105 -8.41 14.83 14.04
CA TYR A 105 -9.26 13.74 14.49
C TYR A 105 -8.66 12.40 14.08
N SER A 106 -8.56 11.47 15.02
CA SER A 106 -8.03 10.14 14.75
C SER A 106 -8.99 9.04 15.14
N ALA A 107 -9.10 8.02 14.29
CA ALA A 107 -9.85 6.81 14.57
C ALA A 107 -8.96 5.58 14.36
N GLU A 108 -9.12 4.58 15.23
CA GLU A 108 -8.48 3.27 15.08
C GLU A 108 -9.48 2.30 14.47
N VAL A 109 -9.06 1.62 13.40
CA VAL A 109 -9.88 0.73 12.62
C VAL A 109 -9.07 -0.55 12.38
N PRO A 110 -9.65 -1.75 12.52
CA PRO A 110 -9.00 -2.99 12.11
C PRO A 110 -8.59 -2.94 10.63
N VAL A 111 -7.37 -3.38 10.28
CA VAL A 111 -6.92 -3.45 8.87
C VAL A 111 -7.82 -4.38 8.05
N GLU A 112 -8.40 -5.40 8.68
CA GLU A 112 -9.38 -6.29 8.04
C GLU A 112 -10.63 -5.55 7.51
N ASP A 113 -11.00 -4.41 8.11
CA ASP A 113 -12.13 -3.62 7.63
C ASP A 113 -11.81 -2.96 6.29
N ALA A 114 -10.54 -2.63 6.01
CA ALA A 114 -10.14 -2.13 4.70
C ALA A 114 -10.30 -3.20 3.60
N ALA A 115 -10.17 -4.48 3.96
CA ALA A 115 -10.34 -5.61 3.03
C ALA A 115 -11.81 -6.02 2.88
N LYS A 116 -12.61 -5.95 3.96
CA LYS A 116 -14.01 -6.37 4.00
C LYS A 116 -14.98 -5.29 3.50
N LEU A 117 -14.65 -4.03 3.71
CA LEU A 117 -15.49 -2.90 3.35
C LEU A 117 -14.87 -2.19 2.16
N ASP A 118 -15.69 -1.83 1.18
CA ASP A 118 -15.28 -0.95 0.10
C ASP A 118 -15.10 0.50 0.61
N THR A 119 -14.32 0.75 1.66
CA THR A 119 -14.24 2.08 2.27
C THR A 119 -13.57 3.07 1.32
N ILE A 120 -14.23 4.20 1.06
CA ILE A 120 -13.67 5.34 0.33
C ILE A 120 -13.16 6.33 1.38
N PRO A 121 -11.84 6.55 1.52
CA PRO A 121 -11.32 7.63 2.32
C PRO A 121 -11.73 8.96 1.68
N ARG A 122 -12.28 9.88 2.49
CA ARG A 122 -12.55 11.26 2.05
C ARG A 122 -11.21 11.98 1.92
N ASN A 123 -11.09 12.95 1.01
CA ASN A 123 -9.92 13.87 0.88
C ASN A 123 -9.67 14.77 2.12
N GLN A 124 -10.14 14.37 3.29
CA GLN A 124 -9.88 15.02 4.57
C GLN A 124 -8.94 14.19 5.46
N PHE A 125 -8.35 13.11 4.95
CA PHE A 125 -7.36 12.33 5.67
C PHE A 125 -5.95 12.67 5.21
N THR A 126 -5.04 12.89 6.16
CA THR A 126 -3.66 13.33 5.90
C THR A 126 -2.66 12.21 6.18
N CYS A 127 -2.98 11.33 7.14
CA CYS A 127 -2.04 10.32 7.61
C CYS A 127 -2.75 9.01 7.97
N LEU A 128 -2.13 7.91 7.57
CA LEU A 128 -2.53 6.55 7.92
C LEU A 128 -1.34 5.87 8.60
N ARG A 129 -1.53 5.38 9.83
CA ARG A 129 -0.50 4.62 10.54
C ARG A 129 -1.00 3.20 10.77
N VAL A 130 -0.30 2.21 10.24
CA VAL A 130 -0.57 0.80 10.52
C VAL A 130 0.24 0.37 11.74
N LEU A 131 -0.46 -0.10 12.75
CA LEU A 131 0.07 -0.50 14.05
C LEU A 131 0.30 -2.02 14.08
N PRO A 132 1.43 -2.48 14.64
CA PRO A 132 1.60 -3.89 15.00
C PRO A 132 0.62 -4.27 16.12
N ARG A 133 0.35 -5.57 16.27
CA ARG A 133 -0.42 -6.09 17.41
C ARG A 133 0.26 -5.79 18.74
#